data_AF-A0A1S8MI01-F1
#
_entry.id   AF-A0A1S8MI01-F1
#
_cell.length_a   1.000
_cell.length_b   1.000
_cell.length_c   1.000
_cell.angle_alpha   90.00
_cell.angle_beta   90.00
_cell.angle_gamma   90.00
#
_symmetry.space_group_name_H-M   'P 1'
#
loop_
_entity.id
_entity.type
_entity.pdbx_description
1 polymer ?
#
loop_
_entity_poly.entity_id
_entity_poly.type
_entity_poly.pdbx_seq_one_letter_code
_entity_poly.pdbx_strand_id
1 'polypeptide(L)'
;MEKTGDNLQYFGLKGMHSPFLIEGMNEALKRIATAINNREKIVLYGYCDVDSIISMSIMLLVLQYLNADVEYFIPDDFCGSYEVNASYVNDKIKYFGANLLITIGCGVNSKESSILLKKLKIDTIVVDYHEVCNEENHAIVVNPNSKKSKYPFKEFCVSGIVFKLCEAISMYYQMKSVNKYLDLTAIGTVHKCKELSGENKIMVDEGIRKIQNTNNYGIKALMKLKSVEKVNVMGVSILAKAAEPTVNAVGKIDNARIIVQLFTTADSYKAEQIAKYLNNEFRYNKKIF
;
A
#
# COMPACT_ATOMS: atom_id res chain seq x y z
N MET A 1 -12.75 -28.47 16.15
CA MET A 1 -13.23 -29.06 14.88
C MET A 1 -12.67 -28.23 13.75
N GLU A 2 -11.58 -28.71 13.16
CA GLU A 2 -10.93 -28.13 11.99
C GLU A 2 -11.90 -28.12 10.81
N LYS A 3 -12.20 -26.92 10.27
CA LYS A 3 -12.82 -26.80 8.95
C LYS A 3 -11.69 -26.70 7.93
N THR A 4 -11.43 -27.83 7.29
CA THR A 4 -10.60 -28.02 6.13
C THR A 4 -11.02 -27.13 4.96
N GLY A 5 -10.16 -26.18 4.59
CA GLY A 5 -9.51 -26.07 3.29
C GLY A 5 -10.27 -25.88 1.97
N ASP A 6 -11.52 -26.34 1.79
CA ASP A 6 -12.01 -26.68 0.43
C ASP A 6 -13.17 -25.84 -0.13
N ASN A 7 -13.47 -24.65 0.41
CA ASN A 7 -14.53 -23.78 -0.14
C ASN A 7 -14.14 -22.29 -0.23
N LEU A 8 -12.89 -21.99 -0.60
CA LEU A 8 -12.50 -20.64 -1.00
C LEU A 8 -12.69 -20.51 -2.52
N GLN A 9 -13.77 -19.87 -2.97
CA GLN A 9 -13.91 -19.48 -4.38
C GLN A 9 -12.70 -18.61 -4.76
N TYR A 10 -11.87 -19.12 -5.66
CA TYR A 10 -10.71 -18.40 -6.19
C TYR A 10 -11.19 -17.37 -7.21
N PHE A 11 -11.20 -16.10 -6.80
CA PHE A 11 -11.52 -14.95 -7.68
C PHE A 11 -10.27 -14.35 -8.36
N GLY A 12 -9.12 -15.04 -8.29
CA GLY A 12 -7.85 -14.52 -8.79
C GLY A 12 -7.88 -14.28 -10.30
N LEU A 13 -7.16 -13.24 -10.75
CA LEU A 13 -7.02 -12.97 -12.18
C LEU A 13 -6.34 -14.17 -12.85
N LYS A 14 -6.74 -14.46 -14.09
CA LYS A 14 -6.11 -15.53 -14.87
C LYS A 14 -4.62 -15.24 -15.04
N GLY A 15 -3.78 -16.21 -14.71
CA GLY A 15 -2.32 -16.09 -14.78
C GLY A 15 -1.65 -15.58 -13.50
N MET A 16 -2.42 -15.32 -12.44
CA MET A 16 -1.88 -15.01 -11.12
C MET A 16 -1.77 -16.25 -10.23
N HIS A 17 -0.75 -16.26 -9.37
CA HIS A 17 -0.57 -17.30 -8.36
C HIS A 17 -1.31 -16.96 -7.05
N SER A 18 -1.59 -18.00 -6.26
CA SER A 18 -2.22 -17.85 -4.95
C SER A 18 -1.39 -16.97 -4.02
N PRO A 19 -1.99 -15.97 -3.34
CA PRO A 19 -1.27 -15.08 -2.43
C PRO A 19 -0.62 -15.85 -1.26
N PHE A 20 -1.17 -17.01 -0.89
CA PHE A 20 -0.68 -17.86 0.20
C PHE A 20 0.67 -18.55 -0.09
N LEU A 21 1.20 -18.42 -1.31
CA LEU A 21 2.57 -18.84 -1.64
C LEU A 21 3.62 -17.81 -1.20
N ILE A 22 3.22 -16.57 -0.89
CA ILE A 22 4.09 -15.55 -0.29
C ILE A 22 4.30 -15.93 1.18
N GLU A 23 5.55 -15.93 1.63
CA GLU A 23 5.86 -16.13 3.04
C GLU A 23 5.11 -15.13 3.93
N GLY A 24 4.66 -15.57 5.11
CA GLY A 24 4.01 -14.72 6.10
C GLY A 24 2.58 -14.31 5.74
N MET A 25 2.08 -14.65 4.55
CA MET A 25 0.73 -14.26 4.12
C MET A 25 -0.37 -14.86 5.02
N ASN A 26 -0.23 -16.14 5.39
CA ASN A 26 -1.22 -16.81 6.25
C ASN A 26 -1.24 -16.22 7.66
N GLU A 27 -0.06 -15.96 8.21
CA GLU A 27 0.16 -15.39 9.53
C GLU A 27 -0.36 -13.95 9.58
N ALA A 28 -0.06 -13.15 8.54
CA ALA A 28 -0.52 -11.78 8.40
C ALA A 28 -2.05 -11.73 8.29
N LEU A 29 -2.65 -12.57 7.44
CA LEU A 29 -4.10 -12.69 7.31
C LEU A 29 -4.76 -13.01 8.66
N LYS A 30 -4.26 -14.03 9.36
CA LYS A 30 -4.79 -14.42 10.68
C LYS A 30 -4.70 -13.25 11.67
N ARG A 31 -3.55 -12.56 11.73
CA ARG A 31 -3.35 -11.47 12.68
C ARG A 31 -4.22 -10.25 12.37
N ILE A 32 -4.37 -9.91 11.09
CA ILE A 32 -5.25 -8.83 10.62
C ILE A 32 -6.71 -9.17 10.92
N ALA A 33 -7.15 -10.40 10.62
CA ALA A 33 -8.51 -10.84 10.92
C ALA A 33 -8.81 -10.76 12.43
N THR A 34 -7.87 -11.18 13.28
CA THR A 34 -7.97 -11.01 14.74
C THR A 34 -8.11 -9.54 15.13
N ALA A 35 -7.28 -8.64 14.56
CA ALA A 35 -7.37 -7.21 14.87
C ALA A 35 -8.74 -6.64 14.52
N ILE A 36 -9.24 -6.94 13.32
CA ILE A 36 -10.55 -6.47 12.85
C ILE A 36 -11.67 -6.99 13.75
N ASN A 37 -11.69 -8.30 14.02
CA ASN A 37 -12.76 -8.94 14.79
C ASN A 37 -12.79 -8.48 16.25
N ASN A 38 -11.61 -8.19 16.83
CA ASN A 38 -11.48 -7.69 18.20
C ASN A 38 -11.57 -6.17 18.32
N ARG A 39 -11.74 -5.45 17.20
CA ARG A 39 -11.70 -3.97 17.14
C ARG A 39 -10.41 -3.38 17.73
N GLU A 40 -9.31 -4.08 17.50
CA GLU A 40 -7.98 -3.58 17.84
C GLU A 40 -7.60 -2.42 16.92
N LYS A 41 -6.85 -1.46 17.46
CA LYS A 41 -6.34 -0.33 16.70
C LYS A 41 -5.25 -0.80 15.74
N ILE A 42 -5.49 -0.67 14.44
CA ILE A 42 -4.53 -0.93 13.38
C ILE A 42 -3.90 0.41 12.96
N VAL A 43 -2.58 0.48 12.87
CA VAL A 43 -1.88 1.63 12.30
C VAL A 43 -1.10 1.19 11.07
N LEU A 44 -1.36 1.83 9.93
CA LEU A 44 -0.56 1.68 8.73
C LEU A 44 0.63 2.64 8.76
N TYR A 45 1.85 2.13 8.59
CA TYR A 45 3.06 2.94 8.47
C TYR A 45 3.62 2.81 7.05
N GLY A 46 3.76 3.92 6.33
CA GLY A 46 4.15 3.90 4.92
C GLY A 46 5.46 4.60 4.67
N TYR A 47 6.12 4.18 3.60
CA TYR A 47 7.16 4.96 2.97
C TYR A 47 6.58 6.05 2.06
N CYS A 48 7.39 7.05 1.76
CA CYS A 48 6.98 8.29 1.10
C CYS A 48 7.20 8.28 -0.42
N ASP A 49 7.20 7.10 -1.06
CA ASP A 49 7.14 6.97 -2.52
C ASP A 49 5.72 6.67 -3.01
N VAL A 50 5.44 6.91 -4.30
CA VAL A 50 4.09 6.75 -4.87
C VAL A 50 3.58 5.33 -4.71
N ASP A 51 4.42 4.32 -4.91
CA ASP A 51 4.04 2.91 -4.80
C ASP A 51 3.56 2.58 -3.38
N SER A 52 4.27 3.03 -2.35
CA SER A 52 3.90 2.84 -0.94
C SER A 52 2.67 3.65 -0.54
N ILE A 53 2.54 4.89 -1.02
CA ILE A 53 1.35 5.74 -0.78
C ILE A 53 0.08 5.11 -1.38
N ILE A 54 0.18 4.62 -2.62
CA ILE A 54 -0.89 3.91 -3.30
C ILE A 54 -1.24 2.62 -2.55
N SER A 55 -0.23 1.85 -2.16
CA SER A 55 -0.39 0.63 -1.38
C SER A 55 -1.11 0.88 -0.07
N MET A 56 -0.72 1.93 0.65
CA MET A 56 -1.39 2.36 1.87
C MET A 56 -2.85 2.74 1.62
N SER A 57 -3.13 3.45 0.52
CA SER A 57 -4.50 3.83 0.14
C SER A 57 -5.39 2.61 -0.11
N ILE A 58 -4.86 1.59 -0.80
CA ILE A 58 -5.56 0.32 -1.04
C ILE A 58 -5.87 -0.40 0.28
N MET A 59 -4.84 -0.56 1.13
CA MET A 59 -4.99 -1.24 2.42
C MET A 59 -5.98 -0.51 3.33
N LEU A 60 -5.91 0.82 3.37
CA LEU A 60 -6.83 1.66 4.14
C LEU A 60 -8.28 1.46 3.68
N LEU A 61 -8.54 1.49 2.37
CA LEU A 61 -9.88 1.28 1.81
C LEU A 61 -10.44 -0.12 2.11
N VAL A 62 -9.60 -1.15 2.09
CA VAL A 62 -10.01 -2.52 2.44
C VAL A 62 -10.35 -2.63 3.93
N LEU A 63 -9.49 -2.10 4.80
CA LEU A 63 -9.72 -2.13 6.25
C LEU A 63 -10.96 -1.31 6.65
N GLN A 64 -11.15 -0.13 6.06
CA GLN A 64 -12.34 0.70 6.27
C GLN A 64 -13.62 0.00 5.78
N TYR A 65 -13.56 -0.69 4.63
CA TYR A 65 -14.69 -1.47 4.12
C TYR A 65 -15.12 -2.58 5.10
N LEU A 66 -14.17 -3.14 5.85
CA LEU A 66 -14.40 -4.14 6.89
C LEU A 66 -14.70 -3.52 8.28
N ASN A 67 -14.90 -2.20 8.36
CA ASN A 67 -15.15 -1.45 9.59
C ASN A 67 -14.05 -1.61 10.66
N ALA A 68 -12.79 -1.81 10.24
CA ALA A 68 -11.66 -1.84 11.15
C ALA A 68 -11.39 -0.47 11.78
N ASP A 69 -10.91 -0.43 13.02
CA ASP A 69 -10.37 0.79 13.62
C ASP A 69 -8.94 1.01 13.09
N VAL A 70 -8.81 1.81 12.05
CA VAL A 70 -7.57 1.98 11.30
C VAL A 70 -7.15 3.45 11.23
N GLU A 71 -5.89 3.72 11.54
CA GLU A 71 -5.20 4.98 11.28
C GLU A 71 -4.02 4.75 10.35
N TYR A 72 -3.47 5.82 9.78
CA TYR A 72 -2.28 5.74 8.96
C TYR A 72 -1.28 6.86 9.27
N PHE A 73 -0.01 6.57 9.05
CA PHE A 73 1.10 7.47 9.26
C PHE A 73 2.11 7.33 8.13
N ILE A 74 2.49 8.47 7.57
CA ILE A 74 3.62 8.58 6.65
C ILE A 74 4.56 9.63 7.26
N PRO A 75 5.83 9.28 7.52
CA PRO A 75 6.84 10.25 7.96
C PRO A 75 7.00 11.40 6.97
N ASP A 76 7.24 12.59 7.50
CA ASP A 76 7.46 13.79 6.69
C ASP A 76 8.95 13.96 6.33
N ASP A 77 9.83 13.17 6.93
CA ASP A 77 11.26 13.19 6.61
C ASP A 77 11.57 12.15 5.52
N PHE A 78 12.14 12.60 4.40
CA PHE A 78 12.71 11.69 3.42
C PHE A 78 14.01 11.11 4.01
N CYS A 79 13.87 10.03 4.77
CA CYS A 79 15.03 9.24 5.17
C CYS A 79 15.32 8.27 4.03
N GLY A 80 16.49 8.39 3.40
CA GLY A 80 16.91 7.47 2.33
C GLY A 80 17.02 5.99 2.77
N SER A 81 16.77 5.69 4.05
CA SER A 81 16.59 4.34 4.56
C SER A 81 15.13 3.91 4.49
N TYR A 82 14.89 2.70 3.99
CA TYR A 82 13.58 2.03 4.03
C TYR A 82 13.27 1.46 5.42
N GLU A 83 13.64 2.20 6.46
CA GLU A 83 13.50 1.78 7.85
C GLU A 83 12.39 2.56 8.58
N VAL A 84 11.73 1.87 9.51
CA VAL A 84 10.85 2.50 10.50
C VAL A 84 11.72 3.21 11.52
N ASN A 85 11.47 4.50 11.74
CA ASN A 85 12.18 5.28 12.74
C ASN A 85 11.61 5.02 14.15
N ALA A 86 12.48 4.65 15.10
CA ALA A 86 12.09 4.35 16.48
C ALA A 86 11.48 5.57 17.21
N SER A 87 11.83 6.80 16.84
CA SER A 87 11.20 8.01 17.40
C SER A 87 9.73 8.09 17.02
N TYR A 88 9.39 7.84 15.76
CA TYR A 88 8.00 7.81 15.30
C TYR A 88 7.19 6.68 15.95
N VAL A 89 7.82 5.54 16.24
CA VAL A 89 7.18 4.48 17.02
C VAL A 89 6.80 4.97 18.42
N ASN A 90 7.72 5.63 19.12
CA ASN A 90 7.46 6.15 20.47
C ASN A 90 6.47 7.31 20.51
N ASP A 91 6.54 8.22 19.55
CA ASP A 91 5.80 9.49 19.62
C ASP A 91 4.45 9.44 18.92
N LYS A 92 4.36 8.74 17.78
CA LYS A 92 3.17 8.73 16.92
C LYS A 92 2.41 7.42 17.00
N ILE A 93 3.10 6.29 16.77
CA ILE A 93 2.45 4.97 16.74
C ILE A 93 1.88 4.61 18.10
N LYS A 94 2.65 4.85 19.17
CA LYS A 94 2.17 4.69 20.54
C LYS A 94 1.03 5.65 20.88
N TYR A 95 1.10 6.91 20.44
CA TYR A 95 0.04 7.90 20.68
C TYR A 95 -1.29 7.50 20.02
N PHE A 96 -1.25 6.91 18.83
CA PHE A 96 -2.44 6.35 18.20
C PHE A 96 -3.02 5.14 18.93
N GLY A 97 -2.28 4.55 19.89
CA GLY A 97 -2.75 3.40 20.66
C GLY A 97 -2.70 2.10 19.85
N ALA A 98 -1.75 1.96 18.93
CA ALA A 98 -1.65 0.82 18.03
C ALA A 98 -1.55 -0.51 18.80
N ASN A 99 -2.42 -1.46 18.46
CA ASN A 99 -2.26 -2.87 18.83
C ASN A 99 -1.51 -3.64 17.74
N LEU A 100 -1.78 -3.28 16.48
CA LEU A 100 -1.16 -3.85 15.29
C LEU A 100 -0.58 -2.73 14.42
N LEU A 101 0.73 -2.79 14.15
CA LEU A 101 1.40 -1.96 13.16
C LEU A 101 1.56 -2.76 11.86
N ILE A 102 1.14 -2.19 10.73
CA ILE A 102 1.38 -2.76 9.40
C ILE A 102 2.26 -1.78 8.62
N THR A 103 3.50 -2.17 8.36
CA THR A 103 4.44 -1.35 7.58
C THR A 103 4.34 -1.70 6.09
N ILE A 104 4.42 -0.69 5.22
CA ILE A 104 4.19 -0.83 3.78
C ILE A 104 5.34 -0.16 3.02
N GLY A 105 6.12 -0.98 2.30
CA GLY A 105 7.27 -0.54 1.51
C GLY A 105 8.52 -0.21 2.32
N CYS A 106 8.50 -0.51 3.62
CA CYS A 106 9.61 -0.30 4.54
C CYS A 106 9.51 -1.24 5.75
N GLY A 107 10.60 -1.34 6.50
CA GLY A 107 10.61 -1.94 7.85
C GLY A 107 11.25 -3.31 7.96
N VAL A 108 11.54 -3.98 6.85
CA VAL A 108 12.09 -5.35 6.87
C VAL A 108 13.43 -5.45 7.61
N ASN A 109 14.24 -4.39 7.54
CA ASN A 109 15.56 -4.30 8.16
C ASN A 109 15.62 -3.37 9.40
N SER A 110 14.48 -2.97 9.95
CA SER A 110 14.40 -2.01 11.07
C SER A 110 14.61 -2.64 12.45
N LYS A 111 15.87 -3.00 12.76
CA LYS A 111 16.23 -3.72 14.00
C LYS A 111 15.80 -2.97 15.27
N GLU A 112 16.13 -1.69 15.38
CA GLU A 112 15.84 -0.88 16.57
C GLU A 112 14.32 -0.78 16.82
N SER A 113 13.57 -0.44 15.77
CA SER A 113 12.11 -0.35 15.83
C SER A 113 11.44 -1.69 16.14
N SER A 114 11.94 -2.80 15.60
CA SER A 114 11.41 -4.14 15.89
C SER A 114 11.57 -4.50 17.39
N ILE A 115 12.73 -4.18 17.98
CA ILE A 115 12.97 -4.35 19.42
C ILE A 115 12.01 -3.48 20.24
N LEU A 116 11.82 -2.23 19.84
CA LEU A 116 10.93 -1.29 20.52
C LEU A 116 9.47 -1.73 20.46
N LEU A 117 8.98 -2.12 19.29
CA LEU A 117 7.61 -2.61 19.08
C LEU A 117 7.31 -3.84 19.97
N LYS A 118 8.26 -4.78 20.05
CA LYS A 118 8.16 -5.92 20.96
C LYS A 118 8.08 -5.49 22.43
N LYS A 119 8.91 -4.53 22.87
CA LYS A 119 8.85 -3.99 24.24
C LYS A 119 7.50 -3.33 24.54
N LEU A 120 6.93 -2.64 23.54
CA LEU A 120 5.63 -1.99 23.63
C LEU A 120 4.44 -2.95 23.47
N LYS A 121 4.69 -4.25 23.18
CA LYS A 121 3.66 -5.26 22.88
C LYS A 121 2.75 -4.86 21.71
N ILE A 122 3.32 -4.21 20.71
CA ILE A 122 2.65 -3.87 19.46
C ILE A 122 3.02 -4.95 18.45
N ASP A 123 2.04 -5.71 18.00
CA ASP A 123 2.27 -6.71 16.96
C ASP A 123 2.61 -6.01 15.65
N THR A 124 3.47 -6.62 14.84
CA THR A 124 3.98 -5.99 13.62
C THR A 124 3.86 -6.92 12.43
N ILE A 125 3.30 -6.39 11.33
CA ILE A 125 3.34 -7.00 10.01
C ILE A 125 4.14 -6.08 9.10
N VAL A 126 5.10 -6.65 8.36
CA VAL A 126 5.91 -5.92 7.39
C VAL A 126 5.54 -6.41 6.00
N VAL A 127 5.07 -5.50 5.14
CA VAL A 127 4.79 -5.78 3.71
C VAL A 127 5.85 -5.07 2.88
N ASP A 128 6.76 -5.86 2.31
CA ASP A 128 7.98 -5.34 1.67
C ASP A 128 8.47 -6.29 0.56
N TYR A 129 9.32 -5.79 -0.34
CA TYR A 129 10.02 -6.58 -1.36
C TYR A 129 11.55 -6.54 -1.21
N HIS A 130 12.09 -5.67 -0.34
CA HIS A 130 13.54 -5.55 -0.16
C HIS A 130 14.16 -6.84 0.39
N GLU A 131 15.45 -7.02 0.16
CA GLU A 131 16.18 -8.17 0.68
C GLU A 131 16.16 -8.16 2.22
N VAL A 132 15.84 -9.32 2.80
CA VAL A 132 15.84 -9.53 4.25
C VAL A 132 17.28 -9.74 4.70
N CYS A 133 17.89 -8.74 5.34
CA CYS A 133 19.26 -8.82 5.83
C CYS A 133 19.34 -9.25 7.30
N ASN A 134 18.23 -9.17 8.04
CA ASN A 134 18.17 -9.49 9.47
C ASN A 134 17.08 -10.51 9.77
N GLU A 135 17.47 -11.73 10.14
CA GLU A 135 16.54 -12.81 10.50
C GLU A 135 15.97 -12.66 11.92
N GLU A 136 16.52 -11.78 12.77
CA GLU A 136 16.03 -11.51 14.13
C GLU A 136 14.83 -10.55 14.15
N ASN A 137 14.01 -10.52 13.09
CA ASN A 137 12.83 -9.67 13.06
C ASN A 137 11.66 -10.35 13.79
N HIS A 138 11.11 -9.69 14.81
CA HIS A 138 9.95 -10.19 15.55
C HIS A 138 8.60 -9.91 14.85
N ALA A 139 8.64 -9.37 13.63
CA ALA A 139 7.46 -9.12 12.81
C ALA A 139 7.08 -10.31 11.94
N ILE A 140 5.80 -10.38 11.58
CA ILE A 140 5.33 -11.22 10.48
C ILE A 140 5.74 -10.52 9.17
N VAL A 141 6.55 -11.17 8.34
CA VAL A 141 7.07 -10.57 7.10
C VAL A 141 6.35 -11.16 5.89
N VAL A 142 5.60 -10.31 5.18
CA VAL A 142 4.97 -10.61 3.89
C VAL A 142 5.90 -10.12 2.79
N ASN A 143 6.76 -11.02 2.29
CA ASN A 143 7.78 -10.65 1.31
C ASN A 143 7.99 -11.78 0.27
N PRO A 144 7.71 -11.54 -1.02
CA PRO A 144 7.91 -12.54 -2.07
C PRO A 144 9.39 -12.87 -2.28
N ASN A 145 10.31 -11.97 -1.95
CA ASN A 145 11.75 -12.11 -2.16
C ASN A 145 12.49 -12.76 -0.99
N SER A 146 11.78 -13.09 0.08
CA SER A 146 12.37 -13.88 1.15
C SER A 146 12.80 -15.27 0.66
N LYS A 147 13.92 -15.78 1.20
CA LYS A 147 14.46 -17.11 0.87
C LYS A 147 13.50 -18.25 1.18
N LYS A 148 12.56 -18.05 2.11
CA LYS A 148 11.54 -19.05 2.48
C LYS A 148 10.27 -18.95 1.63
N SER A 149 10.12 -17.89 0.82
CA SER A 149 8.97 -17.67 -0.03
C SER A 149 8.99 -18.56 -1.27
N LYS A 150 7.94 -19.36 -1.45
CA LYS A 150 7.73 -20.24 -2.62
C LYS A 150 7.07 -19.52 -3.79
N TYR A 151 6.82 -18.22 -3.65
CA TYR A 151 6.12 -17.46 -4.68
C TYR A 151 6.94 -17.38 -5.97
N PRO A 152 6.39 -17.75 -7.15
CA PRO A 152 7.19 -17.84 -8.39
C PRO A 152 7.69 -16.49 -8.94
N PHE A 153 6.90 -15.43 -8.80
CA PHE A 153 7.22 -14.10 -9.31
C PHE A 153 7.85 -13.20 -8.23
N LYS A 154 9.05 -12.68 -8.50
CA LYS A 154 9.87 -11.93 -7.52
C LYS A 154 9.97 -10.42 -7.81
N GLU A 155 9.51 -9.98 -8.97
CA GLU A 155 9.65 -8.59 -9.43
C GLU A 155 8.51 -7.68 -8.94
N PHE A 156 7.75 -8.07 -7.91
CA PHE A 156 6.64 -7.27 -7.43
C PHE A 156 7.08 -5.89 -6.94
N CYS A 157 6.32 -4.88 -7.36
CA CYS A 157 6.22 -3.59 -6.67
C CYS A 157 5.36 -3.75 -5.38
N VAL A 158 5.48 -2.84 -4.40
CA VAL A 158 4.76 -2.92 -3.11
C VAL A 158 3.25 -3.00 -3.33
N SER A 159 2.72 -2.22 -4.28
CA SER A 159 1.29 -2.20 -4.61
C SER A 159 0.78 -3.55 -5.08
N GLY A 160 1.61 -4.34 -5.76
CA GLY A 160 1.28 -5.72 -6.12
C GLY A 160 1.21 -6.65 -4.90
N ILE A 161 2.16 -6.54 -3.97
CA ILE A 161 2.18 -7.35 -2.73
C ILE A 161 1.00 -6.99 -1.84
N VAL A 162 0.71 -5.70 -1.66
CA VAL A 162 -0.45 -5.25 -0.89
C VAL A 162 -1.75 -5.67 -1.56
N PHE A 163 -1.84 -5.65 -2.89
CA PHE A 163 -2.99 -6.21 -3.59
C PHE A 163 -3.17 -7.70 -3.30
N LYS A 164 -2.09 -8.49 -3.28
CA LYS A 164 -2.12 -9.91 -2.89
C LYS A 164 -2.57 -10.14 -1.44
N LEU A 165 -2.12 -9.29 -0.53
CA LEU A 165 -2.60 -9.33 0.86
C LEU A 165 -4.10 -9.00 0.94
N CYS A 166 -4.55 -7.98 0.21
CA CYS A 166 -5.96 -7.63 0.11
C CYS A 166 -6.78 -8.74 -0.56
N GLU A 167 -6.22 -9.47 -1.52
CA GLU A 167 -6.83 -10.64 -2.14
C GLU A 167 -7.04 -11.75 -1.09
N ALA A 168 -6.02 -12.06 -0.29
CA ALA A 168 -6.15 -13.02 0.81
C ALA A 168 -7.22 -12.61 1.85
N ILE A 169 -7.26 -11.33 2.23
CA ILE A 169 -8.29 -10.76 3.13
C ILE A 169 -9.68 -10.88 2.49
N SER A 170 -9.80 -10.52 1.21
CA SER A 170 -11.05 -10.61 0.45
C SER A 170 -11.58 -12.02 0.36
N MET A 171 -10.70 -13.01 0.18
CA MET A 171 -11.08 -14.42 0.18
C MET A 171 -11.60 -14.85 1.55
N TYR A 172 -10.95 -14.44 2.64
CA TYR A 172 -11.35 -14.77 4.02
C TYR A 172 -12.72 -14.17 4.39
N TYR A 173 -12.95 -12.89 4.08
CA TYR A 173 -14.19 -12.18 4.36
C TYR A 173 -15.26 -12.31 3.25
N GLN A 174 -14.99 -13.09 2.20
CA GLN A 174 -15.88 -13.27 1.04
C GLN A 174 -16.36 -11.95 0.42
N MET A 175 -15.44 -10.99 0.29
CA MET A 175 -15.75 -9.68 -0.27
C MET A 175 -16.11 -9.80 -1.76
N LYS A 176 -17.11 -9.02 -2.21
CA LYS A 176 -17.64 -9.11 -3.58
C LYS A 176 -16.62 -8.76 -4.67
N SER A 177 -15.70 -7.83 -4.41
CA SER A 177 -14.67 -7.46 -5.39
C SER A 177 -13.52 -6.68 -4.78
N VAL A 178 -12.37 -7.34 -4.60
CA VAL A 178 -11.07 -6.67 -4.36
C VAL A 178 -10.47 -6.12 -5.66
N ASN A 179 -10.79 -6.75 -6.80
CA ASN A 179 -10.28 -6.38 -8.14
C ASN A 179 -10.64 -4.95 -8.56
N LYS A 180 -11.56 -4.27 -7.86
CA LYS A 180 -11.82 -2.85 -8.09
C LYS A 180 -10.59 -1.97 -7.78
N TYR A 181 -9.71 -2.40 -6.87
CA TYR A 181 -8.50 -1.66 -6.47
C TYR A 181 -7.32 -1.84 -7.43
N LEU A 182 -7.48 -2.63 -8.50
CA LEU A 182 -6.46 -2.75 -9.55
C LEU A 182 -6.21 -1.42 -10.28
N ASP A 183 -7.18 -0.49 -10.23
CA ASP A 183 -6.97 0.86 -10.74
C ASP A 183 -5.84 1.59 -10.01
N LEU A 184 -5.83 1.53 -8.67
CA LEU A 184 -4.76 2.04 -7.84
C LEU A 184 -3.50 1.19 -7.98
N THR A 185 -3.60 -0.15 -7.95
CA THR A 185 -2.42 -1.03 -8.11
C THR A 185 -1.66 -0.74 -9.39
N ALA A 186 -2.33 -0.47 -10.51
CA ALA A 186 -1.68 -0.10 -11.76
C ALA A 186 -0.89 1.21 -11.66
N ILE A 187 -1.42 2.22 -10.96
CA ILE A 187 -0.72 3.50 -10.75
C ILE A 187 0.58 3.28 -9.97
N GLY A 188 0.53 2.54 -8.85
CA GLY A 188 1.72 2.23 -8.04
C GLY A 188 2.75 1.40 -8.82
N THR A 189 2.27 0.37 -9.52
CA THR A 189 3.13 -0.53 -10.30
C THR A 189 3.82 0.21 -11.46
N VAL A 190 3.08 1.00 -12.26
CA VAL A 190 3.65 1.77 -13.38
C VAL A 190 4.65 2.83 -12.91
N HIS A 191 4.46 3.40 -11.72
CA HIS A 191 5.42 4.35 -11.15
C HIS A 191 6.77 3.70 -10.84
N LYS A 192 6.75 2.51 -10.21
CA LYS A 192 7.93 1.91 -9.60
C LYS A 192 8.64 0.91 -10.51
N CYS A 193 7.89 0.12 -11.26
CA CYS A 193 8.42 -0.96 -12.06
C CYS A 193 8.93 -0.42 -13.42
N LYS A 194 10.24 -0.59 -13.69
CA LYS A 194 10.86 -0.14 -14.97
C LYS A 194 10.37 -0.93 -16.18
N GLU A 195 10.18 -2.24 -15.98
CA GLU A 195 9.68 -3.15 -16.99
C GLU A 195 8.41 -3.84 -16.48
N LEU A 196 7.41 -3.96 -17.35
CA LEU A 196 6.15 -4.61 -17.02
C LEU A 196 6.17 -6.04 -17.54
N SER A 197 6.50 -6.97 -16.65
CA SER A 197 6.58 -8.42 -16.90
C SER A 197 5.62 -9.17 -15.97
N GLY A 198 5.40 -10.47 -16.26
CA GLY A 198 4.71 -11.40 -15.35
C GLY A 198 3.41 -10.88 -14.74
N GLU A 199 3.27 -10.99 -13.42
CA GLU A 199 2.06 -10.56 -12.71
C GLU A 199 1.91 -9.05 -12.63
N ASN A 200 3.00 -8.27 -12.63
CA ASN A 200 2.91 -6.81 -12.72
C ASN A 200 2.21 -6.39 -14.01
N LYS A 201 2.55 -7.02 -15.14
CA LYS A 201 1.89 -6.76 -16.42
C LYS A 201 0.40 -7.10 -16.37
N ILE A 202 0.04 -8.24 -15.80
CA ILE A 202 -1.37 -8.65 -15.66
C ILE A 202 -2.14 -7.64 -14.81
N MET A 203 -1.59 -7.22 -13.66
CA MET A 203 -2.20 -6.22 -12.79
C MET A 203 -2.38 -4.87 -13.49
N VAL A 204 -1.38 -4.43 -14.26
CA VAL A 204 -1.45 -3.15 -15.00
C VAL A 204 -2.46 -3.23 -16.15
N ASP A 205 -2.47 -4.31 -16.92
CA ASP A 205 -3.41 -4.48 -18.04
C ASP A 205 -4.86 -4.48 -17.53
N GLU A 206 -5.15 -5.16 -16.43
CA GLU A 206 -6.48 -5.13 -15.81
C GLU A 206 -6.78 -3.79 -15.13
N GLY A 207 -5.81 -3.20 -14.46
CA GLY A 207 -5.95 -1.90 -13.82
C GLY A 207 -6.24 -0.79 -14.82
N ILE A 208 -5.65 -0.82 -16.02
CA ILE A 208 -6.00 0.09 -17.13
C ILE A 208 -7.49 -0.03 -17.48
N ARG A 209 -8.03 -1.24 -17.57
CA ARG A 209 -9.47 -1.44 -17.83
C ARG A 209 -10.32 -0.94 -16.67
N LYS A 210 -9.86 -1.07 -15.43
CA LYS A 210 -10.54 -0.54 -14.24
C LYS A 210 -10.53 0.99 -14.21
N ILE A 211 -9.40 1.63 -14.56
CA ILE A 211 -9.28 3.10 -14.59
C ILE A 211 -10.28 3.72 -15.57
N GLN A 212 -10.50 3.11 -16.75
CA GLN A 212 -11.47 3.59 -17.74
C GLN A 212 -12.89 3.77 -17.18
N ASN A 213 -13.27 2.94 -16.19
CA ASN A 213 -14.59 2.96 -15.56
C ASN A 213 -14.49 3.10 -14.04
N THR A 214 -13.44 3.76 -13.54
CA THR A 214 -13.18 3.82 -12.10
C THR A 214 -14.27 4.61 -11.38
N ASN A 215 -14.50 4.28 -10.12
CA ASN A 215 -15.30 5.09 -9.19
C ASN A 215 -14.43 5.89 -8.21
N ASN A 216 -13.10 5.81 -8.34
CA ASN A 216 -12.18 6.57 -7.51
C ASN A 216 -12.18 8.05 -7.92
N TYR A 217 -12.68 8.92 -7.05
CA TYR A 217 -12.75 10.36 -7.33
C TYR A 217 -11.37 11.00 -7.50
N GLY A 218 -10.35 10.50 -6.80
CA GLY A 218 -8.97 10.96 -6.94
C GLY A 218 -8.42 10.70 -8.35
N ILE A 219 -8.60 9.48 -8.86
CA ILE A 219 -8.18 9.14 -10.22
C ILE A 219 -8.92 10.02 -11.25
N LYS A 220 -10.24 10.17 -11.11
CA LYS A 220 -11.05 11.05 -12.00
C LYS A 220 -10.55 12.50 -11.98
N ALA A 221 -10.26 13.04 -10.79
CA ALA A 221 -9.77 14.40 -10.62
C ALA A 221 -8.41 14.59 -11.30
N LEU A 222 -7.48 13.64 -11.15
CA LEU A 222 -6.18 13.68 -11.81
C LEU A 222 -6.28 13.55 -13.34
N MET A 223 -7.13 12.64 -13.85
CA MET A 223 -7.38 12.49 -15.28
C MET A 223 -7.88 13.80 -15.90
N LYS A 224 -8.87 14.44 -15.26
CA LYS A 224 -9.41 15.75 -15.68
C LYS A 224 -8.34 16.84 -15.63
N LEU A 225 -7.56 16.90 -14.56
CA LEU A 225 -6.54 17.95 -14.36
C LEU A 225 -5.36 17.84 -15.34
N LYS A 226 -4.98 16.61 -15.72
CA LYS A 226 -3.86 16.32 -16.62
C LYS A 226 -4.30 16.07 -18.07
N SER A 227 -5.59 16.22 -18.37
CA SER A 227 -6.18 15.94 -19.69
C SER A 227 -5.84 14.54 -20.22
N VAL A 228 -5.89 13.53 -19.35
CA VAL A 228 -5.65 12.13 -19.72
C VAL A 228 -6.93 11.55 -20.34
N GLU A 229 -7.00 11.59 -21.66
CA GLU A 229 -8.14 11.04 -22.42
C GLU A 229 -7.97 9.54 -22.72
N LYS A 230 -6.75 9.11 -23.03
CA LYS A 230 -6.42 7.71 -23.33
C LYS A 230 -5.84 7.02 -22.11
N VAL A 231 -6.59 6.07 -21.56
CA VAL A 231 -6.13 5.21 -20.46
C VAL A 231 -5.32 4.06 -21.03
N ASN A 232 -4.01 4.27 -21.18
CA ASN A 232 -2.99 3.27 -21.49
C ASN A 232 -1.81 3.44 -20.50
N VAL A 233 -0.73 2.68 -20.66
CA VAL A 233 0.44 2.75 -19.76
C VAL A 233 0.99 4.18 -19.63
N MET A 234 1.06 4.94 -20.73
CA MET A 234 1.49 6.35 -20.70
C MET A 234 0.51 7.21 -19.89
N GLY A 235 -0.79 7.05 -20.09
CA GLY A 235 -1.81 7.73 -19.30
C GLY A 235 -1.70 7.43 -17.81
N VAL A 236 -1.50 6.16 -17.45
CA VAL A 236 -1.28 5.74 -16.05
C VAL A 236 0.01 6.34 -15.48
N SER A 237 1.08 6.41 -16.27
CA SER A 237 2.34 7.05 -15.87
C SER A 237 2.15 8.56 -15.58
N ILE A 238 1.33 9.26 -16.36
CA ILE A 238 0.97 10.66 -16.09
C ILE A 238 0.21 10.80 -14.76
N LEU A 239 -0.70 9.87 -14.46
CA LEU A 239 -1.43 9.85 -13.18
C LEU A 239 -0.50 9.56 -12.00
N ALA A 240 0.38 8.57 -12.13
CA ALA A 240 1.41 8.25 -11.16
C ALA A 240 2.29 9.47 -10.84
N LYS A 241 2.77 10.15 -11.88
CA LYS A 241 3.58 11.36 -11.74
C LYS A 241 2.81 12.51 -11.07
N ALA A 242 1.51 12.63 -11.33
CA ALA A 242 0.66 13.61 -10.68
C ALA A 242 0.45 13.33 -9.18
N ALA A 243 0.71 12.10 -8.76
CA ALA A 243 0.66 11.64 -7.37
C ALA A 243 2.04 11.53 -6.73
N GLU A 244 3.11 12.05 -7.35
CA GLU A 244 4.43 12.14 -6.74
C GLU A 244 4.42 13.14 -5.57
N PRO A 245 4.80 12.72 -4.35
CA PRO A 245 4.93 13.65 -3.24
C PRO A 245 6.03 14.66 -3.52
N THR A 246 5.77 15.91 -3.18
CA THR A 246 6.73 17.01 -3.30
C THR A 246 7.53 17.17 -2.02
N VAL A 247 8.78 17.59 -2.19
CA VAL A 247 9.69 17.95 -1.11
C VAL A 247 9.66 19.47 -0.95
N ASN A 248 9.55 19.97 0.27
CA ASN A 248 9.56 21.41 0.57
C ASN A 248 10.99 21.97 0.68
N ALA A 249 11.11 23.28 0.89
CA ALA A 249 12.40 23.99 0.91
C ALA A 249 13.40 23.51 1.98
N VAL A 250 12.92 22.82 3.03
CA VAL A 250 13.77 22.26 4.10
C VAL A 250 14.01 20.75 3.93
N GLY A 251 13.65 20.18 2.77
CA GLY A 251 13.91 18.78 2.45
C GLY A 251 12.88 17.78 3.00
N LYS A 252 11.74 18.26 3.52
CA LYS A 252 10.67 17.40 4.05
C LYS A 252 9.57 17.15 3.02
N ILE A 253 9.01 15.95 3.05
CA ILE A 253 7.87 15.57 2.23
C ILE A 253 6.61 16.16 2.84
N ASP A 254 5.95 17.00 2.04
CA ASP A 254 4.88 17.86 2.53
C ASP A 254 3.49 17.21 2.37
N ASN A 255 3.34 16.36 1.35
CA ASN A 255 2.02 16.06 0.78
C ASN A 255 1.66 14.57 0.70
N ALA A 256 2.50 13.65 1.19
CA ALA A 256 2.24 12.21 1.08
C ALA A 256 0.90 11.80 1.71
N ARG A 257 0.58 12.33 2.90
CA ARG A 257 -0.71 12.04 3.58
C ARG A 257 -1.92 12.60 2.84
N ILE A 258 -1.74 13.72 2.14
CA ILE A 258 -2.78 14.36 1.32
C ILE A 258 -3.06 13.50 0.07
N ILE A 259 -2.02 12.89 -0.51
CA ILE A 259 -2.18 11.95 -1.64
C ILE A 259 -2.96 10.70 -1.21
N VAL A 260 -2.76 10.18 0.01
CA VAL A 260 -3.61 9.10 0.54
C VAL A 260 -5.07 9.56 0.59
N GLN A 261 -5.35 10.78 1.06
CA GLN A 261 -6.71 11.32 1.09
C GLN A 261 -7.32 11.48 -0.30
N LEU A 262 -6.53 11.87 -1.31
CA LEU A 262 -6.98 11.97 -2.70
C LEU A 262 -7.59 10.64 -3.18
N PHE A 263 -6.91 9.53 -2.91
CA PHE A 263 -7.33 8.22 -3.39
C PHE A 263 -8.34 7.51 -2.50
N THR A 264 -8.56 8.01 -1.27
CA THR A 264 -9.48 7.38 -0.30
C THR A 264 -10.74 8.20 -0.01
N THR A 265 -10.81 9.46 -0.44
CA THR A 265 -11.99 10.31 -0.23
C THR A 265 -13.23 9.81 -1.00
N ALA A 266 -14.39 9.88 -0.34
CA ALA A 266 -15.71 9.65 -0.94
C ALA A 266 -16.36 10.96 -1.48
N ASP A 267 -15.66 12.08 -1.40
CA ASP A 267 -16.12 13.40 -1.85
C ASP A 267 -15.36 13.82 -3.12
N SER A 268 -16.09 13.97 -4.23
CA SER A 268 -15.56 14.40 -5.52
C SER A 268 -15.01 15.82 -5.52
N TYR A 269 -15.64 16.75 -4.80
CA TYR A 269 -15.17 18.12 -4.69
C TYR A 269 -13.87 18.18 -3.91
N LYS A 270 -13.78 17.44 -2.78
CA LYS A 270 -12.53 17.29 -2.03
C LYS A 270 -11.42 16.70 -2.89
N ALA A 271 -11.71 15.68 -3.70
CA ALA A 271 -10.73 15.10 -4.63
C ALA A 271 -10.22 16.14 -5.64
N GLU A 272 -11.10 16.95 -6.23
CA GLU A 272 -10.71 18.02 -7.15
C GLU A 272 -9.85 19.10 -6.47
N GLN A 273 -10.18 19.48 -5.24
CA GLN A 273 -9.41 20.44 -4.44
C GLN A 273 -8.00 19.90 -4.17
N ILE A 274 -7.90 18.65 -3.70
CA ILE A 274 -6.61 18.01 -3.45
C ILE A 274 -5.78 17.90 -4.73
N ALA A 275 -6.38 17.46 -5.85
CA ALA A 275 -5.69 17.34 -7.13
C ALA A 275 -5.10 18.68 -7.59
N LYS A 276 -5.88 19.78 -7.48
CA LYS A 276 -5.40 21.14 -7.81
C LYS A 276 -4.26 21.58 -6.90
N TYR A 277 -4.38 21.34 -5.60
CA TYR A 277 -3.34 21.64 -4.61
C TYR A 277 -2.02 20.94 -4.96
N LEU A 278 -2.04 19.61 -5.17
CA LEU A 278 -0.85 18.84 -5.53
C LEU A 278 -0.19 19.34 -6.83
N ASN A 279 -1.00 19.71 -7.83
CA ASN A 279 -0.47 20.24 -9.08
C ASN A 279 0.19 21.62 -8.92
N ASN A 280 -0.30 22.45 -7.99
CA ASN A 280 0.32 23.74 -7.68
C ASN A 280 1.67 23.54 -6.97
N GLU A 281 1.72 22.65 -5.98
CA GLU A 281 2.95 22.29 -5.26
C GLU A 281 4.02 21.72 -6.20
N PHE A 282 3.62 20.86 -7.13
CA PHE A 282 4.53 20.31 -8.14
C PHE A 282 5.09 21.40 -9.07
N ARG A 283 4.27 22.38 -9.48
CA ARG A 283 4.70 23.50 -10.33
C ARG A 283 5.60 24.47 -9.56
N TYR A 284 5.36 24.69 -8.28
CA TYR A 284 6.17 25.55 -7.43
C TYR A 284 7.58 24.98 -7.26
N ASN A 285 7.70 23.69 -6.94
CA ASN A 285 9.00 23.04 -6.78
C ASN A 285 9.83 23.03 -8.08
N LYS A 286 9.20 22.84 -9.25
CA LYS A 286 9.87 22.96 -10.55
C LYS A 286 10.43 24.36 -10.88
N LYS A 287 10.04 25.40 -10.15
CA LYS A 287 10.58 26.76 -10.34
C LYS A 287 11.77 27.05 -9.44
N ILE A 288 11.94 26.26 -8.38
CA ILE A 288 12.98 26.44 -7.36
C ILE A 288 14.25 25.65 -7.71
N PHE A 289 14.10 24.56 -8.47
CA PHE A 289 15.16 23.67 -8.95
C PHE A 289 15.20 23.68 -10.49
#